data_AF-A0A7X7MHA0-F1
#
_entry.id   AF-A0A7X7MHA0-F1
#
_cell.length_a   1.000
_cell.length_b   1.000
_cell.length_c   1.000
_cell.angle_alpha   90.00
_cell.angle_beta   90.00
_cell.angle_gamma   90.00
#
_symmetry.space_group_name_H-M   'P 1'
#
loop_
_entity.id
_entity.type
_entity.pdbx_description
1 polymer ?
#
loop_
_entity_poly.entity_id
_entity_poly.type
_entity_poly.pdbx_seq_one_letter_code
_entity_poly.pdbx_strand_id
1 'polypeptide(L)' 'MNEDHYESPFSARYASAEMQSLFSPNRKFRTWRRLWIALAEAERELGLPISAEQIAE' A
#
# COMPACT_ATOMS: atom_id res chain seq x y z
N MET A 1 -12.04 21.62 -6.49
CA MET A 1 -11.36 21.25 -5.23
C MET A 1 -12.25 21.78 -4.12
N ASN A 2 -12.59 20.95 -3.13
CA ASN A 2 -13.45 21.39 -2.04
C ASN A 2 -12.59 22.25 -1.10
N GLU A 3 -12.84 23.56 -1.04
CA GLU A 3 -12.03 24.52 -0.26
C GLU A 3 -12.26 24.38 1.26
N ASP A 4 -13.23 23.57 1.67
CA ASP A 4 -13.59 23.32 3.07
C ASP A 4 -12.65 22.31 3.79
N HIS A 5 -11.72 21.67 3.07
CA HIS A 5 -10.78 20.70 3.64
C HIS A 5 -9.32 21.13 3.46
N TYR A 6 -8.53 20.94 4.51
CA TYR A 6 -7.08 21.17 4.46
C TYR A 6 -6.43 20.25 3.42
N GLU A 7 -5.77 20.85 2.44
CA GLU A 7 -4.93 20.18 1.46
C GLU A 7 -3.54 20.84 1.45
N SER A 8 -2.48 20.03 1.38
CA SER A 8 -1.13 20.58 1.33
C SER A 8 -0.90 21.26 -0.02
N PRO A 9 -0.41 22.51 -0.08
CA PRO A 9 -0.07 23.16 -1.34
C PRO A 9 1.02 22.40 -2.09
N PHE A 10 1.85 21.63 -1.37
CA PHE A 10 2.83 20.73 -1.98
C PHE A 10 2.16 19.64 -2.81
N SER A 11 1.13 18.97 -2.28
CA SER A 11 0.41 17.93 -3.02
C SER A 11 -0.50 18.53 -4.10
N ALA A 12 -1.16 19.66 -3.85
CA ALA A 12 -2.15 20.22 -4.78
C ALA A 12 -1.53 20.96 -5.98
N ARG A 13 -0.36 21.59 -5.81
CA ARG A 13 0.17 22.56 -6.79
C ARG A 13 1.59 22.27 -7.26
N TYR A 14 2.44 21.69 -6.41
CA TYR A 14 3.88 21.63 -6.68
C TYR A 14 4.40 20.23 -7.04
N ALA A 15 3.84 19.17 -6.44
CA ALA A 15 4.27 17.81 -6.69
C ALA A 15 3.74 17.27 -8.03
N SER A 16 4.58 16.50 -8.73
CA SER A 16 4.16 15.81 -9.95
C SER A 16 3.12 14.71 -9.65
N ALA A 17 2.34 14.32 -10.65
CA ALA A 17 1.31 13.29 -10.49
C ALA A 17 1.90 11.94 -10.05
N GLU A 18 3.09 11.59 -10.52
CA GLU A 18 3.81 10.38 -10.14
C GLU A 18 4.18 10.40 -8.65
N MET A 19 4.67 11.55 -8.17
CA MET A 19 5.05 11.72 -6.77
C MET A 19 3.84 11.66 -5.84
N GLN A 20 2.74 12.30 -6.24
CA GLN A 20 1.47 12.22 -5.51
C GLN A 20 0.95 10.78 -5.45
N SER A 21 1.03 10.03 -6.55
CA SER A 21 0.64 8.61 -6.59
C SER A 21 1.52 7.75 -5.69
N LEU A 22 2.84 7.97 -5.70
CA LEU A 22 3.82 7.22 -4.92
C LEU A 22 3.56 7.34 -3.41
N PHE A 23 3.21 8.54 -2.94
CA PHE A 23 2.91 8.81 -1.53
C PHE A 23 1.42 8.73 -1.19
N SER A 24 0.59 8.29 -2.13
CA SER A 24 -0.85 8.15 -1.90
C SER A 24 -1.16 7.07 -0.84
N PRO A 25 -2.26 7.22 -0.07
CA PRO A 25 -2.72 6.16 0.82
C PRO A 25 -2.96 4.82 0.10
N ASN A 26 -3.44 4.87 -1.15
CA ASN A 26 -3.65 3.67 -1.95
C ASN A 26 -2.34 2.91 -2.21
N ARG A 27 -1.28 3.62 -2.62
CA ARG A 27 0.05 3.00 -2.83
C ARG A 27 0.59 2.42 -1.53
N LYS A 28 0.46 3.13 -0.41
CA LYS A 28 0.88 2.66 0.92
C LYS A 28 0.20 1.35 1.30
N PHE A 29 -1.13 1.30 1.32
CA PHE A 29 -1.88 0.12 1.77
C PHE A 29 -1.73 -1.08 0.83
N ARG A 30 -1.66 -0.85 -0.49
CA ARG A 30 -1.36 -1.92 -1.44
C ARG A 30 0.05 -2.49 -1.23
N THR A 31 1.02 -1.63 -0.93
CA THR A 31 2.40 -2.07 -0.63
C THR A 31 2.44 -2.88 0.67
N TRP A 32 1.72 -2.47 1.69
CA TRP A 32 1.61 -3.25 2.94
C TRP A 32 1.01 -4.63 2.73
N ARG A 33 -0.08 -4.75 1.96
CA ARG A 33 -0.66 -6.07 1.63
C ARG A 33 0.33 -6.97 0.90
N ARG A 34 1.11 -6.42 -0.04
CA ARG A 34 2.17 -7.18 -0.71
C ARG A 34 3.23 -7.69 0.26
N LEU A 35 3.58 -6.89 1.27
CA LEU A 35 4.51 -7.32 2.32
C LEU A 35 3.92 -8.42 3.21
N TRP A 36 2.63 -8.35 3.55
CA TRP A 36 1.98 -9.41 4.31
C TRP A 36 1.89 -10.73 3.53
N ILE A 37 1.57 -10.67 2.23
CA ILE A 37 1.57 -11.85 1.36
C ILE A 37 2.98 -12.46 1.32
N ALA A 38 4.01 -11.65 1.07
CA ALA A 38 5.39 -12.12 1.02
C ALA A 38 5.86 -12.72 2.36
N LEU A 39 5.41 -12.16 3.49
CA LEU A 39 5.66 -12.71 4.82
C LEU A 39 5.00 -14.09 4.97
N ALA A 40 3.71 -14.21 4.63
CA ALA A 40 2.97 -15.46 4.73
C ALA A 40 3.55 -16.56 3.83
N GLU A 41 4.02 -16.20 2.63
CA GLU A 41 4.74 -17.10 1.73
C GLU A 41 6.02 -17.64 2.36
N ALA A 42 6.84 -16.77 2.96
CA ALA A 42 8.08 -17.15 3.63
C ALA A 42 7.83 -17.99 4.89
N GLU A 43 6.84 -17.62 5.70
CA GLU A 43 6.41 -18.37 6.88
C GLU A 43 5.94 -19.78 6.52
N ARG A 44 5.18 -19.92 5.43
CA ARG A 44 4.76 -21.22 4.89
C ARG A 44 5.96 -22.06 4.43
N GLU A 45 6.92 -21.45 3.72
CA GLU A 45 8.15 -22.13 3.29
C GLU A 45 8.97 -22.66 4.48
N LEU A 46 8.96 -21.94 5.60
CA LEU A 46 9.60 -22.35 6.86
C LEU A 46 8.79 -23.38 7.66
N GLY A 47 7.64 -23.84 7.15
CA GLY A 47 6.84 -24.91 7.74
C GLY A 47 5.75 -24.46 8.71
N LEU A 48 5.42 -23.17 8.76
CA LEU A 48 4.25 -22.70 9.51
C LEU A 48 2.95 -23.11 8.79
N PRO A 49 1.86 -23.41 9.54
CA PRO A 49 0.62 -23.93 8.98
C PRO A 49 -0.22 -22.83 8.31
N ILE A 50 0.24 -22.35 7.16
CA ILE A 50 -0.43 -21.36 6.33
C ILE A 50 -0.86 -22.04 5.03
N SER A 51 -2.16 -22.06 4.75
CA SER A 51 -2.70 -22.68 3.54
C SER A 51 -2.46 -21.82 2.30
N ALA A 52 -2.47 -22.45 1.13
CA ALA A 52 -2.37 -21.72 -0.14
C ALA A 52 -3.59 -20.81 -0.38
N GLU A 53 -4.77 -21.21 0.11
CA GLU A 53 -5.97 -20.37 0.01
C GLU A 53 -5.83 -19.09 0.84
N GLN A 54 -5.20 -19.15 2.01
CA GLN A 54 -4.99 -17.97 2.88
C GLN A 54 -4.04 -16.92 2.27
N ILE A 55 -3.14 -17.32 1.37
CA ILE A 55 -2.20 -16.42 0.68
C ILE A 55 -2.82 -15.80 -0.57
N ALA A 56 -3.84 -16.44 -1.16
CA ALA A 56 -4.44 -16.03 -2.43
C ALA A 56 -5.42 -14.83 -2.33
N GLU A 57 -5.66 -14.31 -1.13
CA GLU A 57 -6.59 -13.21 -0.81
C GLU A 57 -5.90 -11.85 -0.64
#